data_AF-A0A1C5UNI8-F1
#
_entry.id   AF-A0A1C5UNI8-F1
#
_cell.length_a   1.000
_cell.length_b   1.000
_cell.length_c   1.000
_cell.angle_alpha   90.00
_cell.angle_beta   90.00
_cell.angle_gamma   90.00
#
_symmetry.space_group_name_H-M   'P 1'
#
loop_
_entity.id
_entity.type
_entity.pdbx_description
1 polymer ?
#
loop_
_entity_poly.entity_id
_entity_poly.type
_entity_poly.pdbx_seq_one_letter_code
_entity_poly.pdbx_strand_id
1 'polypeptide(L)'
;MAMPAAGVRRDHSSMCCVKHALRDLLGKYLYTALCFFLLEKNAMFTTESFCNLVWGTSYLKVLRKISKEDYNEFEIPKKGGTRTINYLDRQSSLWKLQRELLNKYLVKQDLPICVKGFKKGENYKSFLSEHIGAEFFLRIDIANFFPSIKISSVKRELSLIIRCDNDAEEEKLLDLIGEIVTLDGRMEDCLKEPLHPL
;
A
#
# COMPACT_ATOMS: atom_id res chain seq x y z
N MET A 1 13.13 -23.99 -59.14
CA MET A 1 11.78 -24.53 -58.82
C MET A 1 11.42 -24.04 -57.43
N ALA A 2 10.45 -23.14 -57.34
CA ALA A 2 10.09 -22.42 -56.12
C ALA A 2 9.14 -23.24 -55.22
N MET A 3 9.31 -23.12 -53.91
CA MET A 3 8.44 -23.71 -52.88
C MET A 3 7.11 -22.92 -52.79
N PRO A 4 5.96 -23.56 -52.47
CA PRO A 4 4.74 -22.84 -52.15
C PRO A 4 4.65 -22.50 -50.66
N ALA A 5 4.16 -21.29 -50.38
CA ALA A 5 3.81 -20.80 -49.06
C ALA A 5 2.46 -21.38 -48.61
N ALA A 6 2.42 -22.01 -47.43
CA ALA A 6 1.18 -22.42 -46.77
C ALA A 6 0.78 -21.37 -45.73
N GLY A 7 -0.39 -20.77 -45.93
CA GLY A 7 -0.94 -19.72 -45.08
C GLY A 7 -1.44 -20.22 -43.72
N VAL A 8 -1.07 -19.49 -42.67
CA VAL A 8 -1.60 -19.63 -41.31
C VAL A 8 -2.97 -18.94 -41.24
N ARG A 9 -4.05 -19.72 -41.13
CA ARG A 9 -5.35 -19.21 -40.65
C ARG A 9 -5.29 -19.12 -39.12
N ARG A 10 -5.41 -17.90 -38.59
CA ARG A 10 -5.58 -17.65 -37.16
C ARG A 10 -7.04 -17.92 -36.78
N ASP A 11 -7.24 -18.92 -35.93
CA ASP A 11 -8.52 -19.19 -35.29
C ASP A 11 -8.78 -18.14 -34.20
N HIS A 12 -9.80 -17.31 -34.42
CA HIS A 12 -10.19 -16.18 -33.56
C HIS A 12 -11.34 -16.52 -32.61
N SER A 13 -11.58 -17.80 -32.28
CA SER A 13 -12.77 -18.21 -31.51
C SER A 13 -12.52 -18.61 -30.04
N SER A 14 -11.28 -18.88 -29.61
CA SER A 14 -11.01 -19.43 -28.26
C SER A 14 -10.95 -18.37 -27.13
N MET A 15 -10.73 -17.10 -27.45
CA MET A 15 -10.41 -16.06 -26.46
C MET A 15 -11.64 -15.41 -25.78
N CYS A 16 -12.85 -15.76 -26.22
CA CYS A 16 -14.10 -15.20 -25.67
C CYS A 16 -14.60 -15.98 -24.44
N CYS A 17 -14.34 -17.29 -24.36
CA CYS A 17 -14.79 -18.13 -23.23
C CYS A 17 -13.99 -17.88 -21.93
N VAL A 18 -12.69 -17.60 -22.03
CA VAL A 18 -11.83 -17.35 -20.85
C VAL A 18 -12.15 -16.01 -20.18
N LYS A 19 -12.50 -14.98 -20.97
CA LYS A 19 -12.87 -13.65 -20.44
C LYS A 19 -14.19 -13.70 -19.66
N HIS A 20 -15.16 -14.48 -20.11
CA HIS A 20 -16.42 -14.67 -19.42
C HIS A 20 -16.26 -15.53 -18.15
N ALA A 21 -15.42 -16.57 -18.20
CA ALA A 21 -15.12 -17.39 -17.02
C ALA A 21 -14.34 -16.63 -15.93
N LEU A 22 -13.39 -15.75 -16.29
CA LEU A 22 -12.67 -14.91 -15.33
C LEU A 22 -13.57 -13.86 -14.69
N ARG A 23 -14.50 -13.27 -15.46
CA ARG A 23 -15.47 -12.29 -14.96
C ARG A 23 -16.45 -12.92 -13.97
N ASP A 24 -16.90 -14.14 -14.23
CA ASP A 24 -17.85 -14.84 -13.36
C ASP A 24 -17.17 -15.43 -12.11
N LEU A 25 -15.87 -15.77 -12.18
CA LEU A 25 -15.08 -16.18 -11.02
C LEU A 25 -14.73 -14.98 -10.11
N LEU A 26 -14.34 -13.85 -10.69
CA LEU A 26 -14.07 -12.62 -9.94
C LEU A 26 -15.35 -12.03 -9.35
N GLY A 27 -16.48 -12.10 -10.07
CA GLY A 27 -17.76 -11.55 -9.61
C GLY A 27 -18.36 -12.27 -8.39
N LYS A 28 -18.24 -13.60 -8.30
CA LYS A 28 -18.84 -14.36 -7.19
C LYS A 28 -17.98 -14.34 -5.92
N TYR A 29 -16.65 -14.35 -6.06
CA TYR A 29 -15.72 -14.25 -4.92
C TYR A 29 -15.62 -12.83 -4.38
N LEU A 30 -15.65 -11.78 -5.23
CA LEU A 30 -15.65 -10.41 -4.71
C LEU A 30 -16.94 -10.10 -3.97
N TYR A 31 -18.11 -10.54 -4.42
CA TYR A 31 -19.37 -10.10 -3.81
C TYR A 31 -19.68 -10.80 -2.49
N THR A 32 -19.39 -12.10 -2.36
CA THR A 32 -19.58 -12.82 -1.10
C THR A 32 -18.49 -12.49 -0.08
N ALA A 33 -17.23 -12.26 -0.51
CA ALA A 33 -16.20 -11.72 0.37
C ALA A 33 -16.48 -10.26 0.74
N LEU A 34 -16.93 -9.39 -0.18
CA LEU A 34 -17.37 -8.03 0.16
C LEU A 34 -18.50 -8.10 1.19
N CYS A 35 -19.54 -8.90 0.97
CA CYS A 35 -20.68 -8.96 1.88
C CYS A 35 -20.32 -9.54 3.26
N PHE A 36 -19.34 -10.46 3.35
CA PHE A 36 -18.86 -10.96 4.64
C PHE A 36 -17.88 -9.99 5.33
N PHE A 37 -17.07 -9.26 4.56
CA PHE A 37 -16.13 -8.25 5.08
C PHE A 37 -16.81 -6.93 5.46
N LEU A 38 -17.90 -6.57 4.79
CA LEU A 38 -18.67 -5.35 5.02
C LEU A 38 -19.59 -5.42 6.26
N LEU A 39 -19.83 -6.61 6.83
CA LEU A 39 -20.80 -6.78 7.92
C LEU A 39 -20.17 -6.87 9.33
N GLU A 40 -18.88 -7.20 9.47
CA GLU A 40 -18.31 -7.54 10.79
C GLU A 40 -17.39 -6.49 11.45
N LYS A 41 -17.19 -5.29 10.86
CA LYS A 41 -16.46 -4.18 11.52
C LYS A 41 -17.13 -2.81 11.34
N ASN A 42 -18.44 -2.75 11.59
CA ASN A 42 -19.22 -1.50 11.60
C ASN A 42 -18.94 -0.65 12.85
N ALA A 43 -17.71 -0.17 13.01
CA ALA A 43 -17.45 1.00 13.85
C ALA A 43 -17.28 2.19 12.90
N MET A 44 -18.33 3.01 12.79
CA MET A 44 -18.20 4.32 12.18
C MET A 44 -17.38 5.19 13.14
N PHE A 45 -16.30 5.79 12.63
CA PHE A 45 -15.44 6.63 13.42
C PHE A 45 -15.87 8.10 13.32
N THR A 46 -15.83 8.81 14.44
CA THR A 46 -15.44 10.23 14.42
C THR A 46 -13.93 10.34 14.38
N THR A 47 -13.39 11.44 13.86
CA THR A 47 -11.96 11.78 13.89
C THR A 47 -11.41 11.65 15.31
N GLU A 48 -12.14 12.13 16.31
CA GLU A 48 -11.75 12.04 17.72
C GLU A 48 -11.71 10.59 18.22
N SER A 49 -12.73 9.79 17.93
CA SER A 49 -12.75 8.38 18.33
C SER A 49 -11.60 7.59 17.70
N PHE A 50 -11.28 7.85 16.42
CA PHE A 50 -10.15 7.23 15.74
C PHE A 50 -8.83 7.67 16.37
N CYS A 51 -8.66 8.98 16.64
CA CYS A 51 -7.44 9.49 17.24
C CYS A 51 -7.19 8.88 18.63
N ASN A 52 -8.24 8.75 19.44
CA ASN A 52 -8.14 8.11 20.75
C ASN A 52 -7.83 6.61 20.61
N LEU A 53 -8.42 5.91 19.65
CA LEU A 53 -8.14 4.49 19.39
C LEU A 53 -6.68 4.26 18.99
N VAL A 54 -6.16 5.05 18.05
CA VAL A 54 -4.83 4.84 17.47
C VAL A 54 -3.74 5.48 18.33
N TRP A 55 -3.86 6.75 18.68
CA TRP A 55 -2.80 7.49 19.37
C TRP A 55 -3.07 7.74 20.86
N GLY A 56 -4.22 7.31 21.39
CA GLY A 56 -4.55 7.49 22.80
C GLY A 56 -4.76 8.95 23.20
N THR A 57 -5.09 9.82 22.24
CA THR A 57 -5.18 11.26 22.46
C THR A 57 -6.12 11.92 21.44
N SER A 58 -6.53 13.16 21.71
CA SER A 58 -7.41 13.92 20.83
C SER A 58 -6.78 14.37 19.51
N TYR A 59 -7.63 14.63 18.53
CA TYR A 59 -7.25 15.14 17.20
C TYR A 59 -6.28 16.32 17.28
N LEU A 60 -6.61 17.36 18.07
CA LEU A 60 -5.79 18.56 18.18
C LEU A 60 -4.39 18.29 18.77
N LYS A 61 -4.23 17.25 19.60
CA LYS A 61 -2.93 16.87 20.15
C LYS A 61 -2.12 16.05 19.14
N VAL A 62 -2.78 15.27 18.27
CA VAL A 62 -2.11 14.59 17.15
C VAL A 62 -1.62 15.61 16.14
N LEU A 63 -2.48 16.54 15.72
CA LEU A 63 -2.14 17.57 14.75
C LEU A 63 -0.91 18.38 15.16
N ARG A 64 -0.82 18.77 16.45
CA ARG A 64 0.32 19.51 17.00
C ARG A 64 1.64 18.73 17.04
N LYS A 65 1.60 17.40 16.91
CA LYS A 65 2.78 16.53 16.91
C LYS A 65 3.33 16.29 15.50
N ILE A 66 2.63 16.73 14.46
CA ILE A 66 3.08 16.61 13.08
C ILE A 66 4.05 17.76 12.81
N SER A 67 5.32 17.43 12.53
CA SER A 67 6.34 18.37 12.09
C SER A 67 7.10 17.71 10.95
N LYS A 68 7.15 18.36 9.79
CA LYS A 68 7.86 17.83 8.61
C LYS A 68 9.37 18.00 8.76
N GLU A 69 9.78 18.91 9.63
CA GLU A 69 11.15 19.17 10.04
C GLU A 69 11.75 18.01 10.84
N ASP A 70 10.93 17.05 11.30
CA ASP A 70 11.40 15.79 11.91
C ASP A 70 12.15 14.90 10.88
N TYR A 71 11.94 15.11 9.58
CA TYR A 71 12.61 14.36 8.52
C TYR A 71 14.08 14.76 8.39
N ASN A 72 14.92 13.74 8.30
CA ASN A 72 16.34 13.85 8.01
C ASN A 72 16.64 13.17 6.68
N GLU A 73 17.74 13.58 6.06
CA GLU A 73 18.17 13.07 4.75
C GLU A 73 19.58 12.49 4.82
N PHE A 74 19.80 11.43 4.04
CA PHE A 74 21.14 10.96 3.71
C PHE A 74 21.16 10.39 2.30
N GLU A 75 22.34 10.29 1.70
CA GLU A 75 22.49 9.77 0.34
C GLU A 75 23.05 8.33 0.33
N ILE A 76 22.48 7.50 -0.54
CA ILE A 76 22.98 6.16 -0.84
C ILE A 76 23.48 6.12 -2.30
N PRO A 77 24.67 5.54 -2.57
CA PRO A 77 25.14 5.37 -3.94
C PRO A 77 24.26 4.40 -4.74
N LYS A 78 23.97 4.76 -6.00
CA LYS A 78 23.28 3.93 -6.99
C LYS A 78 24.13 3.84 -8.26
N LYS A 79 23.87 2.86 -9.11
CA LYS A 79 24.49 2.79 -10.44
C LYS A 79 24.14 4.06 -11.23
N GLY A 80 25.12 4.96 -11.39
CA GLY A 80 24.98 6.21 -12.14
C GLY A 80 24.57 7.46 -11.34
N GLY A 81 24.67 7.45 -10.01
CA GLY A 81 24.41 8.65 -9.18
C GLY A 81 24.18 8.31 -7.71
N THR A 82 23.52 9.20 -6.99
CA THR A 82 23.07 8.97 -5.62
C THR A 82 21.55 8.94 -5.55
N ARG A 83 21.02 8.35 -4.49
CA ARG A 83 19.60 8.40 -4.10
C ARG A 83 19.54 9.01 -2.71
N THR A 84 18.83 10.12 -2.58
CA THR A 84 18.43 10.68 -1.29
C THR A 84 17.42 9.75 -0.62
N ILE A 85 17.64 9.46 0.66
CA ILE A 85 16.75 8.70 1.54
C ILE A 85 16.31 9.63 2.66
N ASN A 86 15.00 9.73 2.80
CA ASN A 86 14.35 10.41 3.91
C ASN A 86 14.16 9.42 5.07
N TYR A 87 14.42 9.84 6.31
CA TYR A 87 14.15 9.03 7.50
C TYR A 87 13.70 9.89 8.67
N LEU A 88 13.08 9.23 9.65
CA LEU A 88 12.65 9.85 10.90
C LEU A 88 13.40 9.18 12.06
N ASP A 89 13.90 10.00 13.00
CA ASP A 89 14.47 9.52 14.26
C ASP A 89 13.37 8.82 15.09
N ARG A 90 13.69 7.70 15.74
CA ARG A 90 12.70 6.93 16.53
C ARG A 90 12.11 7.69 17.71
N GLN A 91 12.80 8.72 18.18
CA GLN A 91 12.36 9.60 19.25
C GLN A 91 11.44 10.71 18.74
N SER A 92 11.42 10.97 17.43
CA SER A 92 10.58 12.02 16.83
C SER A 92 9.10 11.73 17.03
N SER A 93 8.31 12.82 17.08
CA SER A 93 6.88 12.69 17.30
C SER A 93 6.20 12.08 16.07
N LEU A 94 6.63 12.48 14.87
CA LEU A 94 6.07 11.97 13.63
C LEU A 94 6.36 10.47 13.45
N TRP A 95 7.56 9.99 13.80
CA TRP A 95 7.88 8.56 13.76
C TRP A 95 6.92 7.75 14.64
N LYS A 96 6.69 8.23 15.87
CA LYS A 96 5.77 7.59 16.82
C LYS A 96 4.35 7.56 16.27
N LEU A 97 3.88 8.64 15.65
CA LEU A 97 2.55 8.69 15.03
C LEU A 97 2.41 7.64 13.92
N GLN A 98 3.37 7.58 12.98
CA GLN A 98 3.37 6.60 11.89
C GLN A 98 3.44 5.17 12.43
N ARG A 99 4.28 4.93 13.45
CA ARG A 99 4.47 3.62 14.05
C ARG A 99 3.21 3.11 14.76
N GLU A 100 2.54 3.96 15.52
CA GLU A 100 1.30 3.62 16.21
C GLU A 100 0.16 3.37 15.21
N LEU A 101 0.04 4.18 14.15
CA LEU A 101 -0.92 3.95 13.07
C LEU A 101 -0.73 2.56 12.44
N LEU A 102 0.51 2.19 12.14
CA LEU A 102 0.84 0.86 11.61
C LEU A 102 0.42 -0.24 12.58
N ASN A 103 0.87 -0.17 13.84
CA ASN A 103 0.72 -1.27 14.79
C ASN A 103 -0.72 -1.44 15.31
N LYS A 104 -1.47 -0.34 15.46
CA LYS A 104 -2.81 -0.37 16.04
C LYS A 104 -3.91 -0.47 15.00
N TYR A 105 -3.66 -0.03 13.76
CA TYR A 105 -4.68 0.01 12.72
C TYR A 105 -4.30 -0.79 11.46
N LEU A 106 -3.21 -0.41 10.77
CA LEU A 106 -2.93 -0.93 9.42
C LEU A 106 -2.54 -2.42 9.39
N VAL A 107 -1.82 -2.91 10.39
CA VAL A 107 -1.43 -4.33 10.47
C VAL A 107 -2.63 -5.29 10.66
N LYS A 108 -3.78 -4.76 11.09
CA LYS A 108 -5.02 -5.52 11.31
C LYS A 108 -5.88 -5.62 10.05
N GLN A 109 -5.48 -4.97 8.96
CA GLN A 109 -6.18 -5.00 7.68
C GLN A 109 -5.77 -6.26 6.93
N ASP A 110 -6.74 -6.89 6.27
CA ASP A 110 -6.44 -8.05 5.45
C ASP A 110 -5.78 -7.61 4.14
N LEU A 111 -4.75 -8.36 3.77
CA LEU A 111 -4.01 -8.16 2.54
C LEU A 111 -4.25 -9.37 1.62
N PRO A 112 -4.32 -9.18 0.30
CA PRO A 112 -4.38 -10.28 -0.64
C PRO A 112 -3.24 -11.28 -0.40
N ILE A 113 -3.52 -12.58 -0.58
CA ILE A 113 -2.59 -13.66 -0.26
C ILE A 113 -1.25 -13.56 -1.03
N CYS A 114 -1.28 -12.96 -2.23
CA CYS A 114 -0.11 -12.73 -3.08
C CYS A 114 0.81 -11.60 -2.57
N VAL A 115 0.38 -10.80 -1.59
CA VAL A 115 1.20 -9.74 -1.02
C VAL A 115 2.19 -10.35 -0.03
N LYS A 116 3.47 -10.36 -0.41
CA LYS A 116 4.58 -10.86 0.43
C LYS A 116 5.51 -9.75 0.91
N GLY A 117 5.61 -8.65 0.18
CA GLY A 117 6.44 -7.49 0.55
C GLY A 117 5.87 -6.77 1.78
N PHE A 118 6.76 -6.36 2.70
CA PHE A 118 6.44 -5.60 3.93
C PHE A 118 5.41 -6.24 4.88
N LYS A 119 4.97 -7.48 4.61
CA LYS A 119 4.00 -8.21 5.43
C LYS A 119 4.72 -9.04 6.49
N LYS A 120 4.30 -8.91 7.75
CA LYS A 120 4.86 -9.68 8.87
C LYS A 120 4.66 -11.18 8.62
N GLY A 121 5.73 -11.95 8.78
CA GLY A 121 5.72 -13.42 8.60
C GLY A 121 5.98 -13.87 7.16
N GLU A 122 5.86 -12.98 6.17
CA GLU A 122 6.26 -13.26 4.80
C GLU A 122 7.72 -12.87 4.57
N ASN A 123 8.34 -13.47 3.55
CA ASN A 123 9.72 -13.18 3.19
C ASN A 123 9.97 -13.49 1.71
N TYR A 124 11.17 -13.19 1.23
CA TYR A 124 11.52 -13.43 -0.16
C TYR A 124 11.42 -14.91 -0.57
N LYS A 125 11.68 -15.84 0.36
CA LYS A 125 11.54 -17.27 0.10
C LYS A 125 10.08 -17.69 -0.02
N SER A 126 9.17 -17.16 0.81
CA SER A 126 7.73 -17.44 0.66
C SER A 126 7.20 -16.90 -0.67
N PHE A 127 7.65 -15.72 -1.09
CA PHE A 127 7.39 -15.20 -2.44
C PHE A 127 7.86 -16.14 -3.55
N LEU A 128 9.12 -16.59 -3.52
CA LEU A 128 9.65 -17.49 -4.56
C LEU A 128 9.03 -18.89 -4.54
N SER A 129 8.53 -19.36 -3.40
CA SER A 129 7.98 -20.71 -3.28
C SER A 129 6.77 -20.95 -4.18
N GLU A 130 5.95 -19.93 -4.42
CA GLU A 130 4.78 -20.00 -5.31
C GLU A 130 5.15 -20.09 -6.80
N HIS A 131 6.43 -19.88 -7.13
CA HIS A 131 6.96 -19.83 -8.49
C HIS A 131 7.72 -21.11 -8.90
N ILE A 132 7.88 -22.07 -7.99
CA ILE A 132 8.60 -23.32 -8.26
C ILE A 132 7.88 -24.11 -9.36
N GLY A 133 8.61 -24.49 -10.41
CA GLY A 133 8.09 -25.27 -11.54
C GLY A 133 7.46 -24.44 -12.67
N ALA A 134 7.40 -23.12 -12.55
CA ALA A 134 6.97 -22.26 -13.66
C ALA A 134 8.08 -22.15 -14.72
N GLU A 135 7.68 -22.21 -15.99
CA GLU A 135 8.59 -22.17 -17.15
C GLU A 135 8.88 -20.73 -17.61
N PHE A 136 7.93 -19.81 -17.43
CA PHE A 136 8.02 -18.42 -17.87
C PHE A 136 7.62 -17.47 -16.75
N PHE A 137 8.31 -16.32 -16.68
CA PHE A 137 8.08 -15.30 -15.67
C PHE A 137 7.93 -13.91 -16.31
N LEU A 138 6.97 -13.14 -15.81
CA LEU A 138 6.83 -11.72 -16.11
C LEU A 138 7.37 -10.90 -14.95
N ARG A 139 8.42 -10.11 -15.20
CA ARG A 139 8.99 -9.19 -14.22
C ARG A 139 8.51 -7.78 -14.53
N ILE A 140 7.77 -7.19 -13.58
CA ILE A 140 7.32 -5.79 -13.62
C ILE A 140 7.92 -5.08 -12.42
N ASP A 141 8.43 -3.87 -12.63
CA ASP A 141 8.95 -3.00 -11.58
C ASP A 141 8.40 -1.58 -11.77
N ILE A 142 8.08 -0.90 -10.68
CA ILE A 142 7.51 0.45 -10.72
C ILE A 142 8.64 1.45 -10.47
N ALA A 143 8.96 2.23 -11.50
CA ALA A 143 9.95 3.30 -11.38
C ALA A 143 9.52 4.32 -10.32
N ASN A 144 10.42 4.65 -9.40
CA ASN A 144 10.21 5.61 -8.32
C ASN A 144 8.93 5.34 -7.52
N PHE A 145 8.73 4.09 -7.07
CA PHE A 145 7.54 3.64 -6.35
C PHE A 145 7.02 4.62 -5.28
N PHE A 146 7.79 4.91 -4.23
CA PHE A 146 7.33 5.79 -3.13
C PHE A 146 7.01 7.22 -3.62
N PRO A 147 7.90 7.95 -4.32
CA PRO A 147 7.58 9.29 -4.82
C PRO A 147 6.42 9.34 -5.83
N SER A 148 6.10 8.21 -6.48
CA SER A 148 4.96 8.12 -7.39
C SER A 148 3.61 8.09 -6.65
N ILE A 149 3.59 7.71 -5.37
CA ILE A 149 2.38 7.63 -4.55
C ILE A 149 2.08 9.02 -3.97
N LYS A 150 1.06 9.67 -4.54
CA LYS A 150 0.55 10.97 -4.09
C LYS A 150 -0.37 10.82 -2.88
N ILE A 151 -0.48 11.88 -2.07
CA ILE A 151 -1.41 11.96 -0.94
C ILE A 151 -2.86 11.64 -1.34
N SER A 152 -3.30 12.05 -2.53
CA SER A 152 -4.64 11.72 -3.04
C SER A 152 -4.86 10.23 -3.27
N SER A 153 -3.82 9.49 -3.70
CA SER A 153 -3.88 8.04 -3.80
C SER A 153 -4.00 7.43 -2.41
N VAL A 154 -3.21 7.90 -1.45
CA VAL A 154 -3.27 7.43 -0.05
C VAL A 154 -4.66 7.62 0.54
N LYS A 155 -5.23 8.83 0.43
CA LYS A 155 -6.58 9.14 0.92
C LYS A 155 -7.63 8.24 0.29
N ARG A 156 -7.56 8.02 -1.03
CA ARG A 156 -8.48 7.13 -1.75
C ARG A 156 -8.40 5.69 -1.25
N GLU A 157 -7.21 5.12 -1.05
CA GLU A 157 -7.12 3.74 -0.57
C GLU A 157 -7.55 3.62 0.89
N LEU A 158 -7.26 4.63 1.73
CA LEU A 158 -7.70 4.66 3.13
C LEU A 158 -9.23 4.77 3.26
N SER A 159 -9.91 5.51 2.38
CA SER A 159 -11.39 5.59 2.38
C SER A 159 -12.06 4.26 2.06
N LEU A 160 -11.34 3.27 1.52
CA LEU A 160 -11.90 1.92 1.32
C LEU A 160 -12.00 1.13 2.63
N ILE A 161 -11.13 1.43 3.60
CA ILE A 161 -10.96 0.65 4.84
C ILE A 161 -11.30 1.44 6.12
N ILE A 162 -11.46 2.76 6.04
CA ILE A 162 -11.93 3.62 7.13
C ILE A 162 -13.36 4.04 6.80
N ARG A 163 -14.28 3.87 7.75
CA ARG A 163 -15.66 4.36 7.65
C ARG A 163 -15.90 5.35 8.76
N CYS A 164 -16.38 6.54 8.42
CA CYS A 164 -16.69 7.59 9.39
C CYS A 164 -18.19 7.89 9.43
N ASP A 165 -18.63 8.57 10.49
CA ASP A 165 -20.04 8.93 10.72
C ASP A 165 -20.64 9.77 9.58
N ASN A 166 -19.81 10.61 8.95
CA ASN A 166 -20.18 11.45 7.82
C ASN A 166 -18.95 11.82 6.96
N ASP A 167 -19.20 12.34 5.76
CA ASP A 167 -18.17 12.69 4.79
C ASP A 167 -17.17 13.75 5.32
N ALA A 168 -17.63 14.69 6.15
CA ALA A 168 -16.76 15.73 6.71
C ALA A 168 -15.77 15.17 7.75
N GLU A 169 -16.21 14.21 8.58
CA GLU A 169 -15.33 13.47 9.49
C GLU A 169 -14.37 12.55 8.72
N GLU A 170 -14.83 11.94 7.64
CA GLU A 170 -13.99 11.12 6.76
C GLU A 170 -12.88 11.96 6.12
N GLU A 171 -13.24 13.06 5.46
CA GLU A 171 -12.29 13.97 4.81
C GLU A 171 -11.26 14.49 5.82
N LYS A 172 -11.71 14.97 6.98
CA LYS A 172 -10.85 15.48 8.05
C LYS A 172 -9.86 14.42 8.57
N LEU A 173 -10.31 13.18 8.74
CA LEU A 173 -9.45 12.09 9.21
C LEU A 173 -8.46 11.66 8.12
N LEU A 174 -8.89 11.56 6.87
CA LEU A 174 -8.04 11.22 5.74
C LEU A 174 -6.97 12.29 5.48
N ASP A 175 -7.32 13.56 5.69
CA ASP A 175 -6.38 14.68 5.68
C ASP A 175 -5.31 14.53 6.77
N LEU A 176 -5.74 14.28 8.02
CA LEU A 176 -4.82 14.05 9.12
C LEU A 176 -3.86 12.89 8.84
N ILE A 177 -4.37 11.73 8.42
CA ILE A 177 -3.53 10.57 8.14
C ILE A 177 -2.61 10.85 6.96
N GLY A 178 -3.12 11.49 5.91
CA GLY A 178 -2.34 11.92 4.76
C GLY A 178 -1.14 12.77 5.17
N GLU A 179 -1.35 13.73 6.06
CA GLU A 179 -0.27 14.55 6.63
C GLU A 179 0.68 13.77 7.52
N ILE A 180 0.24 12.71 8.19
CA ILE A 180 1.14 11.87 8.99
C ILE A 180 2.07 11.03 8.10
N VAL A 181 1.61 10.55 6.94
CA VAL A 181 2.31 9.53 6.15
C VAL A 181 2.99 10.04 4.88
N THR A 182 2.91 11.35 4.61
CA THR A 182 3.52 11.95 3.42
C THR A 182 4.47 13.10 3.77
N LEU A 183 5.47 13.31 2.91
CA LEU A 183 6.32 14.50 2.88
C LEU A 183 6.11 15.18 1.52
N ASP A 184 5.88 16.49 1.51
CA ASP A 184 5.56 17.26 0.30
C ASP A 184 4.45 16.64 -0.57
N GLY A 185 3.46 16.04 0.09
CA GLY A 185 2.29 15.40 -0.55
C GLY A 185 2.60 14.07 -1.23
N ARG A 186 3.74 13.43 -0.95
CA ARG A 186 4.15 12.13 -1.50
C ARG A 186 4.60 11.17 -0.40
N MET A 187 4.49 9.87 -0.65
CA MET A 187 5.11 8.91 0.25
C MET A 187 6.63 8.91 0.07
N GLU A 188 7.33 8.82 1.19
CA GLU A 188 8.80 8.72 1.22
C GLU A 188 9.26 7.31 1.59
N ASP A 189 10.40 6.93 1.04
CA ASP A 189 11.07 5.67 1.35
C ASP A 189 11.80 5.81 2.70
N CYS A 190 11.08 5.61 3.80
CA CYS A 190 11.66 5.62 5.14
C CYS A 190 12.35 4.29 5.41
N LEU A 191 13.58 4.14 4.92
CA LEU A 191 14.44 3.04 5.35
C LEU A 191 14.81 3.24 6.83
N LYS A 192 14.94 2.12 7.56
CA LYS A 192 15.49 2.14 8.92
C LYS A 192 16.82 2.90 8.88
N GLU A 193 17.06 3.71 9.92
CA GLU A 193 18.25 4.54 10.15
C GLU A 193 19.50 3.95 9.49
N PRO A 194 20.39 4.78 8.92
CA PRO A 194 21.63 4.30 8.32
C PRO A 194 22.28 3.33 9.32
N LEU A 195 22.48 2.09 8.89
CA LEU A 195 23.20 1.09 9.66
C LEU A 195 24.52 1.76 10.08
N HIS A 196 24.68 2.04 11.37
CA HIS A 196 25.96 2.51 11.88
C HIS A 196 27.04 1.58 11.32
N PRO A 197 28.11 2.12 10.71
CA PRO A 197 29.20 1.26 10.28
C PRO A 197 29.71 0.50 11.49
N LEU A 198 29.67 -0.83 11.40
CA LEU A 198 30.35 -1.74 12.32
C LEU A 198 31.86 -1.56 12.20
#